data_AF-A0A521PSE7-F1
#
_entry.id   AF-A0A521PSE7-F1
#
_cell.length_a   1.000
_cell.length_b   1.000
_cell.length_c   1.000
_cell.angle_alpha   90.00
_cell.angle_beta   90.00
_cell.angle_gamma   90.00
#
_symmetry.space_group_name_H-M   'P 1'
#
loop_
_entity.id
_entity.type
_entity.pdbx_description
1 polymer ?
#
loop_
_entity_poly.entity_id
_entity_poly.type
_entity_poly.pdbx_seq_one_letter_code
_entity_poly.pdbx_strand_id
1 'polypeptide(L)'
;MRFAGREVEIAAQTGFIELSGDRLIVRGRRHPLQAGSGQVTTAVVHLQIDPRRRLVWTPERQAQVAQAVLRLARRPGVRRLQLDFEVRASERPILLAVLRGVRAGLPEGIELSMTALASWCDTETWLDQAPVDEIVPMLFRMGPGGERLKARLAAGGDFANPRCRGALAVSTDTPLARAPAGRRVYLFNPRSWTAASFERTRRGVAAWPVG
;
A
#
# COMPACT_ATOMS: atom_id res chain seq x y z
N MET A 1 15.95 -9.89 -4.84
CA MET A 1 15.91 -8.43 -5.08
C MET A 1 17.29 -7.76 -5.10
N ARG A 2 18.40 -8.42 -4.73
CA ARG A 2 19.75 -7.82 -4.76
C ARG A 2 20.14 -7.19 -6.12
N PHE A 3 19.58 -7.67 -7.22
CA PHE A 3 19.80 -7.14 -8.57
C PHE A 3 19.19 -5.74 -8.82
N ALA A 4 18.31 -5.23 -7.95
CA ALA A 4 17.60 -3.97 -8.20
C ALA A 4 18.49 -2.72 -8.03
N GLY A 5 19.72 -2.87 -7.52
CA GLY A 5 20.60 -1.74 -7.21
C GLY A 5 20.23 -1.06 -5.90
N ARG A 6 21.10 -0.17 -5.41
CA ARG A 6 20.95 0.49 -4.10
C ARG A 6 19.96 1.66 -4.11
N GLU A 7 19.67 2.22 -5.28
CA GLU A 7 18.75 3.35 -5.42
C GLU A 7 17.28 2.94 -5.41
N VAL A 8 17.01 1.64 -5.53
CA VAL A 8 15.65 1.11 -5.49
C VAL A 8 15.28 0.78 -4.05
N GLU A 9 14.28 1.49 -3.56
CA GLU A 9 13.61 1.18 -2.30
C GLU A 9 12.78 -0.12 -2.42
N ILE A 10 12.80 -0.93 -1.37
CA ILE A 10 11.99 -2.15 -1.31
C ILE A 10 10.89 -1.99 -0.27
N ALA A 11 9.64 -2.12 -0.75
CA ALA A 11 8.49 -2.38 0.10
C ALA A 11 8.32 -3.89 0.28
N ALA A 12 8.24 -4.33 1.53
CA ALA A 12 8.16 -5.75 1.86
C ALA A 12 7.01 -6.01 2.82
N GLN A 13 6.18 -7.00 2.52
CA GLN A 13 5.20 -7.49 3.47
C GLN A 13 5.91 -8.15 4.67
N THR A 14 5.89 -7.46 5.80
CA THR A 14 6.50 -7.91 7.06
C THR A 14 5.53 -8.68 7.94
N GLY A 15 4.23 -8.49 7.72
CA GLY A 15 3.20 -9.19 8.47
C GLY A 15 1.82 -9.18 7.82
N PHE A 16 0.95 -9.98 8.42
CA PHE A 16 -0.42 -10.21 8.04
C PHE A 16 -1.27 -10.30 9.31
N ILE A 17 -2.40 -9.60 9.31
CA ILE A 17 -3.38 -9.61 10.39
C ILE A 17 -4.76 -9.92 9.81
N GLU A 18 -5.45 -10.89 10.39
CA GLU A 18 -6.84 -11.20 10.07
C GLU A 18 -7.74 -10.96 11.28
N LEU A 19 -8.79 -10.19 11.07
CA LEU A 19 -9.87 -9.94 12.02
C LEU A 19 -11.00 -10.94 11.76
N SER A 20 -11.17 -11.94 12.63
CA SER A 20 -12.16 -13.03 12.44
C SER A 20 -13.03 -13.19 13.69
N GLY A 21 -14.21 -12.57 13.65
CA GLY A 21 -15.12 -12.53 14.80
C GLY A 21 -14.53 -11.71 15.94
N ASP A 22 -14.28 -12.37 17.06
CA ASP A 22 -13.60 -11.88 18.26
C ASP A 22 -12.10 -12.26 18.29
N ARG A 23 -11.59 -12.91 17.25
CA ARG A 23 -10.19 -13.35 17.17
C ARG A 23 -9.36 -12.40 16.31
N LEU A 24 -8.11 -12.23 16.75
CA LEU A 24 -7.07 -11.50 16.04
C LEU A 24 -5.97 -12.49 15.67
N ILE A 25 -5.83 -12.82 14.38
CA ILE A 25 -4.82 -13.76 13.89
C ILE A 25 -3.66 -12.97 13.33
N VAL A 26 -2.50 -13.03 13.98
CA VAL A 26 -1.30 -12.27 13.59
C VAL A 26 -0.23 -13.22 13.08
N ARG A 27 0.32 -12.94 11.89
CA ARG A 27 1.37 -13.74 11.26
C ARG A 27 2.49 -12.84 10.76
N GLY A 28 3.72 -13.12 11.17
CA GLY A 28 4.91 -12.51 10.58
C GLY A 28 5.25 -13.12 9.22
N ARG A 29 6.13 -12.45 8.48
CA ARG A 29 6.72 -13.00 7.25
C ARG A 29 7.42 -14.33 7.53
N ARG A 30 7.06 -15.40 6.78
CA ARG A 30 7.61 -16.75 6.95
C ARG A 30 8.90 -17.02 6.17
N HIS A 31 9.09 -16.36 5.02
CA HIS A 31 10.25 -16.57 4.17
C HIS A 31 11.14 -15.33 4.13
N PRO A 32 12.46 -15.43 4.32
CA PRO A 32 13.35 -14.28 4.27
C PRO A 32 13.27 -13.60 2.90
N LEU A 33 13.34 -12.27 2.88
CA LEU A 33 13.45 -11.52 1.64
C LEU A 33 14.93 -11.46 1.24
N GLN A 34 15.23 -11.85 0.01
CA GLN A 34 16.58 -11.69 -0.55
C GLN A 34 16.82 -10.23 -0.98
N ALA A 35 17.03 -9.37 0.01
CA ALA A 35 17.42 -7.97 -0.13
C ALA A 35 18.80 -7.74 0.51
N GLY A 36 19.50 -6.72 0.05
CA GLY A 36 20.69 -6.19 0.73
C GLY A 36 20.31 -5.50 2.04
N SER A 37 21.30 -5.33 2.92
CA SER A 37 21.10 -4.59 4.18
C SER A 37 20.61 -3.17 3.89
N GLY A 38 19.58 -2.73 4.63
CA GLY A 38 19.00 -1.39 4.50
C GLY A 38 18.16 -1.14 3.23
N GLN A 39 18.02 -2.10 2.30
CA GLN A 39 17.18 -1.89 1.10
C GLN A 39 15.68 -1.94 1.38
N VAL A 40 15.26 -2.64 2.45
CA VAL A 40 13.86 -2.67 2.86
C VAL A 40 13.55 -1.42 3.67
N THR A 41 12.98 -0.43 2.99
CA THR A 41 12.67 0.89 3.57
C THR A 41 11.20 1.02 3.94
N THR A 42 10.33 0.22 3.32
CA THR A 42 8.88 0.24 3.59
C THR A 42 8.43 -1.11 4.14
N ALA A 43 7.95 -1.12 5.38
CA ALA A 43 7.29 -2.27 5.97
C ALA A 43 5.80 -2.25 5.61
N VAL A 44 5.35 -3.26 4.87
CA VAL A 44 3.94 -3.43 4.51
C VAL A 44 3.29 -4.39 5.49
N VAL A 45 2.21 -3.98 6.14
CA VAL A 45 1.38 -4.85 6.97
C VAL A 45 0.03 -5.00 6.30
N HIS A 46 -0.30 -6.23 5.90
CA HIS A 46 -1.59 -6.54 5.29
C HIS A 46 -2.62 -6.84 6.38
N LEU A 47 -3.78 -6.19 6.33
CA LEU A 47 -4.93 -6.44 7.17
C LEU A 47 -6.10 -6.92 6.30
N GLN A 48 -6.86 -7.87 6.84
CA GLN A 48 -8.15 -8.25 6.26
C GLN A 48 -9.19 -8.54 7.34
N ILE A 49 -10.46 -8.36 6.98
CA ILE A 49 -11.61 -8.82 7.76
C ILE A 49 -12.09 -10.14 7.14
N ASP A 50 -12.25 -11.17 7.97
CA ASP A 50 -12.82 -12.45 7.53
C ASP A 50 -14.30 -12.26 7.16
N PRO A 51 -14.68 -12.37 5.87
CA PRO A 51 -16.05 -12.07 5.45
C PRO A 51 -17.05 -13.13 5.92
N ARG A 52 -16.58 -14.27 6.45
CA ARG A 52 -17.42 -15.39 6.91
C ARG A 52 -17.86 -15.24 8.37
N ARG A 53 -17.29 -14.28 9.10
CA ARG A 53 -17.54 -14.07 10.53
C ARG A 53 -17.90 -12.62 10.76
N ARG A 54 -19.00 -12.37 11.48
CA ARG A 54 -19.35 -11.02 11.90
C ARG A 54 -18.26 -10.47 12.82
N LEU A 55 -17.61 -9.38 12.41
CA LEU A 55 -16.58 -8.73 13.20
C LEU A 55 -17.14 -8.19 14.53
N VAL A 56 -16.43 -8.47 15.62
CA VAL A 56 -16.64 -7.85 16.93
C VAL A 56 -15.61 -6.74 17.09
N TRP A 57 -16.04 -5.49 16.88
CA TRP A 57 -15.17 -4.32 16.92
C TRP A 57 -15.37 -3.54 18.22
N THR A 58 -14.30 -3.37 19.00
CA THR A 58 -14.27 -2.61 20.25
C THR A 58 -13.03 -1.72 20.32
N PRO A 59 -12.99 -0.69 21.20
CA PRO A 59 -11.79 0.11 21.41
C PRO A 59 -10.55 -0.72 21.79
N GLU A 60 -10.73 -1.77 22.59
CA GLU A 60 -9.66 -2.69 22.98
C GLU A 60 -9.14 -3.45 21.74
N ARG A 61 -10.05 -3.87 20.85
CA ARG A 61 -9.67 -4.52 19.59
C ARG A 61 -8.87 -3.58 18.71
N GLN A 62 -9.31 -2.32 18.59
CA GLN A 62 -8.57 -1.30 17.84
C GLN A 62 -7.15 -1.13 18.38
N ALA A 63 -6.98 -1.01 19.69
CA ALA A 63 -5.67 -0.87 20.32
C ALA A 63 -4.78 -2.11 20.06
N GLN A 64 -5.32 -3.32 20.16
CA GLN A 64 -4.61 -4.56 19.86
C GLN A 64 -4.13 -4.63 18.41
N VAL A 65 -4.98 -4.23 17.45
CA VAL A 65 -4.64 -4.19 16.03
C VAL A 65 -3.52 -3.18 15.77
N ALA A 66 -3.66 -1.96 16.27
CA ALA A 66 -2.64 -0.92 16.11
C ALA A 66 -1.28 -1.36 16.67
N GLN A 67 -1.26 -1.92 17.88
CA GLN A 67 -0.04 -2.46 18.47
C GLN A 67 0.56 -3.62 17.64
N ALA A 68 -0.27 -4.51 17.12
CA ALA A 68 0.20 -5.61 16.27
C ALA A 68 0.82 -5.09 14.96
N VAL A 69 0.20 -4.10 14.32
CA VAL A 69 0.75 -3.41 13.13
C VAL A 69 2.12 -2.81 13.44
N LEU A 70 2.23 -2.03 14.53
CA LEU A 70 3.48 -1.40 14.95
C LEU A 70 4.57 -2.45 15.23
N ARG A 71 4.25 -3.54 15.93
CA ARG A 71 5.21 -4.63 16.19
C ARG A 71 5.70 -5.29 14.91
N LEU A 72 4.82 -5.53 13.94
CA LEU A 72 5.18 -6.15 12.66
C LEU A 72 6.04 -5.23 11.77
N ALA A 73 5.87 -3.91 11.92
CA ALA A 73 6.61 -2.91 11.15
C ALA A 73 8.01 -2.59 11.71
N ARG A 74 8.27 -2.86 13.00
CA ARG A 74 9.57 -2.60 13.65
C ARG A 74 10.69 -3.45 13.06
N ARG A 75 11.47 -2.85 12.15
CA ARG A 75 12.67 -3.45 11.55
C ARG A 75 13.75 -2.39 11.33
N PRO A 76 15.05 -2.73 11.43
CA PRO A 76 16.13 -1.81 11.08
C PRO A 76 16.02 -1.33 9.63
N GLY A 77 16.25 -0.04 9.41
CA GLY A 77 16.24 0.58 8.07
C GLY A 77 14.85 0.92 7.50
N VAL A 78 13.77 0.51 8.19
CA VAL A 78 12.43 0.94 7.81
C VAL A 78 12.26 2.43 8.09
N ARG A 79 11.76 3.16 7.09
CA ARG A 79 11.44 4.59 7.11
C ARG A 79 9.95 4.86 6.86
N ARG A 80 9.21 3.84 6.40
CA ARG A 80 7.78 3.92 6.11
C ARG A 80 7.04 2.67 6.57
N LEU A 81 5.91 2.85 7.23
CA LEU A 81 4.94 1.80 7.51
C LEU A 81 3.77 1.98 6.55
N GLN A 82 3.55 1.00 5.67
CA GLN A 82 2.42 1.00 4.76
C GLN A 82 1.36 0.00 5.24
N LEU A 83 0.16 0.49 5.50
CA LEU A 83 -0.99 -0.35 5.79
C LEU A 83 -1.65 -0.78 4.47
N ASP A 84 -1.73 -2.08 4.24
CA ASP A 84 -2.48 -2.63 3.11
C ASP A 84 -3.79 -3.23 3.63
N PHE A 85 -4.89 -2.50 3.47
CA PHE A 85 -6.18 -2.90 4.05
C PHE A 85 -7.35 -2.46 3.17
N GLU A 86 -7.78 -3.36 2.30
CA GLU A 86 -8.97 -3.18 1.48
C GLU A 86 -10.23 -3.43 2.32
N VAL A 87 -11.13 -2.45 2.34
CA VAL A 87 -12.34 -2.48 3.17
C VAL A 87 -13.57 -2.14 2.34
N ARG A 88 -14.72 -2.72 2.72
CA ARG A 88 -16.02 -2.30 2.18
C ARG A 88 -16.39 -0.91 2.68
N ALA A 89 -17.40 -0.29 2.06
CA ALA A 89 -17.89 1.02 2.48
C ALA A 89 -18.27 1.08 3.97
N SER A 90 -18.93 0.03 4.48
CA SER A 90 -19.32 -0.09 5.89
C SER A 90 -18.14 -0.29 6.85
N GLU A 91 -16.97 -0.67 6.34
CA GLU A 91 -15.77 -0.99 7.12
C GLU A 91 -14.73 0.14 7.11
N ARG A 92 -14.94 1.21 6.33
CA ARG A 92 -14.07 2.40 6.32
C ARG A 92 -13.84 3.01 7.70
N PRO A 93 -14.85 3.12 8.60
CA PRO A 93 -14.60 3.61 9.96
C PRO A 93 -13.58 2.77 10.73
N ILE A 94 -13.52 1.46 10.48
CA ILE A 94 -12.56 0.55 11.11
C ILE A 94 -11.15 0.83 10.59
N LEU A 95 -10.98 0.98 9.27
CA LEU A 95 -9.69 1.36 8.68
C LEU A 95 -9.19 2.70 9.26
N LEU A 96 -10.03 3.73 9.29
CA LEU A 96 -9.67 5.03 9.87
C LEU A 96 -9.30 4.93 11.35
N ALA A 97 -10.02 4.12 12.12
CA ALA A 97 -9.73 3.87 13.53
C ALA A 97 -8.37 3.17 13.72
N VAL A 98 -8.05 2.17 12.90
CA VAL A 98 -6.73 1.52 12.90
C VAL A 98 -5.63 2.52 12.54
N LEU A 99 -5.81 3.31 11.48
CA LEU A 99 -4.82 4.30 11.06
C LEU A 99 -4.53 5.33 12.15
N ARG A 100 -5.55 5.82 12.88
CA ARG A 100 -5.36 6.72 14.03
C ARG A 100 -4.58 6.04 15.15
N GLY A 101 -4.93 4.80 15.49
CA GLY A 101 -4.22 4.03 16.51
C GLY A 101 -2.75 3.77 16.14
N VAL A 102 -2.49 3.47 14.87
CA VAL A 102 -1.12 3.27 14.36
C VAL A 102 -0.36 4.59 14.39
N ARG A 103 -0.94 5.69 13.89
CA ARG A 103 -0.32 7.01 13.92
C ARG A 103 0.09 7.42 15.34
N ALA A 104 -0.78 7.21 16.32
CA ALA A 104 -0.52 7.58 17.71
C ALA A 104 0.66 6.83 18.34
N GLY A 105 0.98 5.62 17.86
CA GLY A 105 2.10 4.82 18.35
C GLY A 105 3.30 4.74 17.39
N LEU A 106 3.28 5.49 16.29
CA LEU A 106 4.33 5.47 15.29
C LEU A 106 5.54 6.28 15.78
N PRO A 107 6.77 5.74 15.71
CA PRO A 107 7.96 6.52 16.06
C PRO A 107 8.10 7.76 15.19
N GLU A 108 8.71 8.81 15.75
CA GLU A 108 9.05 10.01 15.00
C GLU A 108 9.97 9.67 13.81
N GLY A 109 9.78 10.37 12.70
CA GLY A 109 10.55 10.18 11.47
C GLY A 109 10.16 8.95 10.63
N ILE A 110 9.18 8.16 11.06
CA ILE A 110 8.59 7.09 10.25
C ILE A 110 7.33 7.61 9.56
N GLU A 111 7.28 7.53 8.24
CA GLU A 111 6.09 7.86 7.46
C GLU A 111 5.02 6.78 7.62
N LEU A 112 3.76 7.18 7.78
CA LEU A 112 2.61 6.30 7.66
C LEU A 112 2.03 6.42 6.26
N SER A 113 1.96 5.32 5.52
CA SER A 113 1.26 5.26 4.24
C SER A 113 0.17 4.21 4.26
N MET A 114 -0.70 4.24 3.25
CA MET A 114 -1.68 3.19 3.00
C MET A 114 -1.81 2.89 1.52
N THR A 115 -2.12 1.65 1.17
CA THR A 115 -2.70 1.35 -0.15
C THR A 115 -4.15 1.83 -0.20
N ALA A 116 -4.61 2.17 -1.39
CA ALA A 116 -6.01 2.48 -1.64
C ALA A 116 -6.43 1.84 -2.96
N LEU A 117 -7.67 1.36 -3.05
CA LEU A 117 -8.27 1.10 -4.35
C LEU A 117 -8.30 2.42 -5.13
N ALA A 118 -7.83 2.43 -6.37
CA ALA A 118 -7.70 3.68 -7.10
C ALA A 118 -9.06 4.38 -7.37
N SER A 119 -10.17 3.64 -7.30
CA SER A 119 -11.53 4.20 -7.32
C SER A 119 -11.84 5.08 -6.11
N TRP A 120 -11.31 4.75 -4.92
CA TRP A 120 -11.49 5.58 -3.72
C TRP A 120 -10.94 7.00 -3.94
N CYS A 121 -9.83 7.10 -4.67
CA CYS A 121 -9.17 8.37 -4.98
C CYS A 121 -9.92 9.25 -5.99
N ASP A 122 -10.95 8.73 -6.64
CA ASP A 122 -11.69 9.46 -7.67
C ASP A 122 -13.09 9.85 -7.23
N THR A 123 -13.78 8.97 -6.51
CA THR A 123 -15.20 9.16 -6.21
C THR A 123 -15.50 9.32 -4.72
N GLU A 124 -14.49 9.23 -3.83
CA GLU A 124 -14.72 9.15 -2.40
C GLU A 124 -13.95 10.24 -1.62
N THR A 125 -14.62 10.83 -0.63
CA THR A 125 -14.09 11.97 0.16
C THR A 125 -13.56 11.55 1.53
N TRP A 126 -13.89 10.36 2.02
CA TRP A 126 -13.48 9.92 3.38
C TRP A 126 -11.96 9.79 3.52
N LEU A 127 -11.22 9.64 2.41
CA LEU A 127 -9.75 9.61 2.40
C LEU A 127 -9.13 10.87 3.03
N ASP A 128 -9.84 11.99 3.01
CA ASP A 128 -9.38 13.24 3.62
C ASP A 128 -9.24 13.12 5.15
N GLN A 129 -9.92 12.14 5.76
CA GLN A 129 -9.85 11.85 7.19
C GLN A 129 -8.73 10.87 7.57
N ALA A 130 -8.05 10.26 6.58
CA ALA A 130 -6.98 9.30 6.84
C ALA A 130 -5.74 10.02 7.41
N PRO A 131 -5.22 9.64 8.60
CA PRO A 131 -4.08 10.30 9.22
C PRO A 131 -2.73 9.79 8.67
N VAL A 132 -2.62 9.66 7.35
CA VAL A 132 -1.45 9.12 6.62
C VAL A 132 -0.71 10.22 5.88
N ASP A 133 0.60 10.05 5.74
CA ASP A 133 1.51 10.94 5.00
C ASP A 133 1.42 10.68 3.48
N GLU A 134 1.15 9.44 3.08
CA GLU A 134 1.05 9.03 1.68
C GLU A 134 -0.14 8.07 1.46
N ILE A 135 -0.93 8.31 0.42
CA ILE A 135 -1.92 7.36 -0.10
C ILE A 135 -1.37 6.81 -1.41
N VAL A 136 -1.36 5.49 -1.56
CA VAL A 136 -0.84 4.78 -2.73
C VAL A 136 -2.00 4.12 -3.50
N PRO A 137 -2.55 4.76 -4.54
CA PRO A 137 -3.60 4.20 -5.37
C PRO A 137 -3.08 2.98 -6.15
N MET A 138 -3.75 1.84 -6.01
CA MET A 138 -3.43 0.61 -6.74
C MET A 138 -4.17 0.56 -8.08
N LEU A 139 -3.42 0.68 -9.17
CA LEU A 139 -3.95 0.73 -10.54
C LEU A 139 -4.07 -0.64 -11.21
N PHE A 140 -4.06 -1.71 -10.41
CA PHE A 140 -4.22 -3.08 -10.85
C PHE A 140 -5.42 -3.72 -10.17
N ARG A 141 -6.04 -4.71 -10.81
CA ARG A 141 -7.19 -5.46 -10.26
C ARG A 141 -8.42 -4.60 -9.93
N MET A 142 -8.59 -3.46 -10.62
CA MET A 142 -9.66 -2.48 -10.38
C MET A 142 -11.07 -2.86 -10.91
N GLY A 143 -11.24 -4.07 -11.44
CA GLY A 143 -12.49 -4.47 -12.11
C GLY A 143 -12.86 -3.59 -13.32
N PRO A 144 -14.13 -3.63 -13.78
CA PRO A 144 -14.57 -2.95 -15.01
C PRO A 144 -14.37 -1.43 -15.04
N GLY A 145 -14.40 -0.76 -13.87
CA GLY A 145 -14.20 0.69 -13.77
C GLY A 145 -12.75 1.14 -14.00
N GLY A 146 -11.79 0.21 -13.94
CA GLY A 146 -10.36 0.52 -14.00
C GLY A 146 -9.89 1.10 -15.32
N GLU A 147 -10.45 0.66 -16.44
CA GLU A 147 -9.97 1.08 -17.78
C GLU A 147 -10.24 2.56 -18.05
N ARG A 148 -11.38 3.08 -17.58
CA ARG A 148 -11.72 4.50 -17.73
C ARG A 148 -10.77 5.40 -16.94
N LEU A 149 -10.40 4.96 -15.73
CA LEU A 149 -9.41 5.65 -14.91
C LEU A 149 -8.03 5.63 -15.56
N LYS A 150 -7.55 4.47 -16.03
CA LYS A 150 -6.26 4.36 -16.73
C LYS A 150 -6.21 5.22 -17.98
N ALA A 151 -7.27 5.22 -18.80
CA ALA A 151 -7.35 6.04 -20.01
C ALA A 151 -7.25 7.53 -19.69
N ARG A 152 -7.93 7.99 -18.63
CA ARG A 152 -7.83 9.39 -18.18
C ARG A 152 -6.42 9.74 -17.71
N LEU A 153 -5.76 8.88 -16.93
CA LEU A 153 -4.36 9.09 -16.51
C LEU A 153 -3.42 9.15 -17.73
N ALA A 154 -3.64 8.28 -18.73
CA ALA A 154 -2.85 8.27 -19.95
C ALA A 154 -3.06 9.54 -20.81
N ALA A 155 -4.25 10.13 -20.75
CA ALA A 155 -4.58 11.41 -21.39
C ALA A 155 -4.07 12.64 -20.62
N GLY A 156 -3.36 12.46 -19.50
CA GLY A 156 -2.82 13.56 -18.68
C GLY A 156 -3.77 14.06 -17.60
N GLY A 157 -4.94 13.44 -17.43
CA GLY A 157 -5.79 13.68 -16.27
C GLY A 157 -5.22 13.07 -14.99
N ASP A 158 -5.91 13.30 -13.87
CA ASP A 158 -5.45 12.86 -12.54
C ASP A 158 -6.61 12.44 -11.63
N PHE A 159 -6.29 11.85 -10.48
CA PHE A 159 -7.22 11.56 -9.39
C PHE A 159 -7.92 12.84 -8.91
N ALA A 160 -9.23 12.73 -8.67
CA ALA A 160 -10.01 13.83 -8.10
C ALA A 160 -9.46 14.24 -6.72
N ASN A 161 -9.16 13.27 -5.85
CA ASN A 161 -8.58 13.56 -4.54
C ASN A 161 -7.07 13.93 -4.68
N PRO A 162 -6.66 15.14 -4.27
CA PRO A 162 -5.27 15.59 -4.40
C PRO A 162 -4.27 14.77 -3.56
N ARG A 163 -4.71 14.16 -2.45
CA ARG A 163 -3.85 13.32 -1.60
C ARG A 163 -3.40 12.03 -2.30
N CYS A 164 -4.05 11.64 -3.40
CA CYS A 164 -3.70 10.48 -4.20
C CYS A 164 -2.74 10.79 -5.36
N ARG A 165 -2.29 12.04 -5.52
CA ARG A 165 -1.47 12.45 -6.68
C ARG A 165 0.03 12.28 -6.45
N GLY A 166 0.46 12.07 -5.21
CA GLY A 166 1.89 11.93 -4.86
C GLY A 166 2.50 10.55 -5.12
N ALA A 167 1.66 9.51 -5.23
CA ALA A 167 2.11 8.15 -5.45
C ALA A 167 1.15 7.37 -6.35
N LEU A 168 1.62 6.24 -6.88
CA LEU A 168 0.78 5.22 -7.53
C LEU A 168 1.45 3.86 -7.48
N ALA A 169 0.66 2.79 -7.52
CA ALA A 169 1.16 1.43 -7.66
C ALA A 169 0.69 0.82 -8.98
N VAL A 170 1.64 0.27 -9.75
CA VAL A 170 1.39 -0.44 -11.01
C VAL A 170 1.91 -1.86 -10.93
N SER A 171 1.26 -2.78 -11.64
CA SER A 171 1.65 -4.17 -11.67
C SER A 171 2.23 -4.56 -13.04
N THR A 172 3.17 -5.52 -13.05
CA THR A 172 3.79 -6.00 -14.30
C THR A 172 2.80 -6.68 -15.25
N ASP A 173 1.68 -7.19 -14.74
CA ASP A 173 0.64 -7.86 -15.53
C ASP A 173 -0.44 -6.90 -16.07
N THR A 174 -0.47 -5.67 -15.55
CA THR A 174 -1.44 -4.63 -15.90
C THR A 174 -0.71 -3.29 -16.03
N PRO A 175 0.24 -3.19 -16.99
CA PRO A 175 1.07 -2.00 -17.14
C PRO A 175 0.22 -0.79 -17.52
N LEU A 176 0.70 0.39 -17.13
CA LEU A 176 0.14 1.66 -17.52
C LEU A 176 1.01 2.31 -18.59
N ALA A 177 0.41 2.78 -19.68
CA ALA A 177 1.13 3.40 -20.79
C ALA A 177 1.79 4.73 -20.39
N ARG A 178 1.10 5.51 -19.55
CA ARG A 178 1.54 6.82 -19.07
C ARG A 178 0.86 7.17 -17.75
N ALA A 179 1.58 7.85 -16.86
CA ALA A 179 1.02 8.56 -15.73
C ALA A 179 1.63 9.98 -15.65
N PRO A 180 0.99 10.91 -14.92
CA PRO A 180 1.62 12.20 -14.63
C PRO A 180 2.93 12.06 -13.85
N ALA A 181 3.87 12.95 -14.14
CA ALA A 181 5.22 12.96 -13.54
C ALA A 181 5.21 13.40 -12.07
N GLY A 182 6.37 13.32 -11.40
CA GLY A 182 6.57 13.83 -10.04
C GLY A 182 6.03 12.94 -8.93
N ARG A 183 5.86 11.63 -9.20
CA ARG A 183 5.23 10.68 -8.25
C ARG A 183 6.19 9.61 -7.80
N ARG A 184 5.97 9.11 -6.58
CA ARG A 184 6.54 7.82 -6.16
C ARG A 184 5.79 6.69 -6.87
N VAL A 185 6.53 5.84 -7.57
CA VAL A 185 5.95 4.69 -8.29
C VAL A 185 6.31 3.38 -7.59
N TYR A 186 5.30 2.69 -7.09
CA TYR A 186 5.43 1.36 -6.53
C TYR A 186 5.24 0.31 -7.63
N LEU A 187 6.24 -0.54 -7.82
CA LEU A 187 6.18 -1.65 -8.78
C LEU A 187 5.76 -2.93 -8.07
N PHE A 188 4.65 -3.50 -8.51
CA PHE A 188 4.17 -4.80 -8.06
C PHE A 188 4.41 -5.86 -9.13
N ASN A 189 4.79 -7.06 -8.71
CA ASN A 189 4.86 -8.23 -9.57
C ASN A 189 4.09 -9.36 -8.87
N PRO A 190 3.02 -9.90 -9.48
CA PRO A 190 2.25 -11.01 -8.90
C PRO A 190 3.07 -12.31 -8.84
N ARG A 191 4.23 -12.34 -9.51
CA ARG A 191 5.20 -13.44 -9.50
C ARG A 191 6.49 -12.98 -8.81
N SER A 192 7.39 -13.94 -8.59
CA SER A 192 8.74 -13.63 -8.13
C SER A 192 9.46 -12.69 -9.10
N TRP A 193 10.12 -11.66 -8.56
CA TRP A 193 10.94 -10.75 -9.35
C TRP A 193 12.20 -11.44 -9.87
N THR A 194 12.48 -11.25 -11.16
CA THR A 194 13.78 -11.51 -11.76
C THR A 194 14.42 -10.18 -12.17
N ALA A 195 15.73 -10.18 -12.42
CA ALA A 195 16.40 -9.00 -12.96
C ALA A 195 15.74 -8.52 -14.27
N ALA A 196 15.37 -9.47 -15.15
CA ALA A 196 14.71 -9.17 -16.41
C ALA A 196 13.30 -8.60 -16.24
N SER A 197 12.48 -9.13 -15.33
CA SER A 197 11.14 -8.61 -15.09
C SER A 197 11.19 -7.21 -14.46
N PHE A 198 12.12 -7.00 -13.52
CA PHE A 198 12.35 -5.71 -12.88
C PHE A 198 12.76 -4.65 -13.88
N GLU A 199 13.79 -4.92 -14.68
CA GLU A 199 14.34 -3.95 -15.62
C GLU A 199 13.32 -3.59 -16.72
N ARG A 200 12.55 -4.56 -17.20
CA ARG A 200 11.48 -4.31 -18.18
C ARG A 200 10.44 -3.34 -17.63
N THR A 201 9.96 -3.58 -16.41
CA THR A 201 8.94 -2.71 -15.78
C THR A 201 9.50 -1.34 -15.46
N ARG A 202 10.73 -1.28 -14.92
CA ARG A 202 11.42 -0.02 -14.62
C ARG A 202 11.59 0.86 -15.86
N ARG A 203 12.02 0.28 -17.00
CA ARG A 203 12.11 1.02 -18.27
C ARG A 203 10.76 1.52 -18.77
N GLY A 204 9.71 0.72 -18.62
CA GLY A 204 8.35 1.14 -18.99
C GLY A 204 7.89 2.38 -18.22
N VAL A 205 8.15 2.42 -16.91
CA VAL A 205 7.84 3.59 -16.08
C VAL A 205 8.76 4.77 -16.38
N ALA A 206 10.05 4.53 -16.60
CA ALA A 206 11.02 5.58 -16.94
C ALA A 206 10.76 6.23 -18.30
N ALA A 207 10.01 5.58 -19.18
CA ALA A 207 9.60 6.12 -20.47
C ALA A 207 8.34 7.01 -20.39
N TRP A 208 7.71 7.13 -19.22
CA TRP A 208 6.61 8.08 -19.05
C TRP A 208 7.14 9.51 -19.25
N PRO A 209 6.37 10.40 -19.91
CA PRO A 209 6.81 11.75 -20.16
C PRO A 209 7.15 12.47 -18.86
N VAL A 210 8.36 13.01 -18.80
CA VAL A 210 8.71 14.05 -17.83
C VAL A 210 7.92 15.29 -18.21
N GLY A 211 7.12 15.79 -17.26
CA GLY A 211 6.30 16.99 -17.44
C GLY A 211 7.15 18.23 -17.65
#